data_AF-A0A927CJR1-F1
#
_entry.id   AF-A0A927CJR1-F1
#
_cell.length_a   1.000
_cell.length_b   1.000
_cell.length_c   1.000
_cell.angle_alpha   90.00
_cell.angle_beta   90.00
_cell.angle_gamma   90.00
#
_symmetry.space_group_name_H-M   'P 1'
#
loop_
_entity.id
_entity.type
_entity.pdbx_description
1 polymer ?
#
loop_
_entity_poly.entity_id
_entity_poly.type
_entity_poly.pdbx_seq_one_letter_code
_entity_poly.pdbx_strand_id
1 'polypeptide(L)'
;MTQRSTKQLNADNQGRYRDERQMLHRNIAERILRGTESQDSPEVIFMGGGTAVGKSTVRKLYIKSYANNGGIAVIDCDDIKELIPEFAELKKVNVNTAASLVHEESGDIAMLALQLALNERMHIVFDATMKDADWYEELIGNVKEKGYATIAVVVHAPLHIALEREALRAEKTERVVPREEIVRSHRMVRESFIKLKDLFDAYVLWDNSKPNFGIPTEIEVFFPGMAESTVHDWVKFADFYSYKE
;
A
#
# COMPACT_ATOMS: atom_id res chain seq x y z
N MET A 1 -5.01 13.94 -29.03
CA MET A 1 -3.62 13.75 -28.56
C MET A 1 -3.71 13.08 -27.21
N THR A 2 -3.04 11.94 -27.02
CA THR A 2 -2.97 11.28 -25.70
C THR A 2 -2.17 12.17 -24.76
N GLN A 3 -2.72 12.50 -23.59
CA GLN A 3 -2.04 13.30 -22.59
C GLN A 3 -0.81 12.53 -22.07
N ARG A 4 0.36 13.18 -22.03
CA ARG A 4 1.61 12.57 -21.54
C ARG A 4 1.58 12.44 -20.02
N SER A 5 2.22 11.39 -19.48
CA SER A 5 2.42 11.24 -18.04
C SER A 5 3.38 12.30 -17.50
N THR A 6 3.34 12.59 -16.20
CA THR A 6 4.28 13.55 -15.59
C THR A 6 5.72 13.08 -15.68
N LYS A 7 5.98 11.77 -15.67
CA LYS A 7 7.31 11.23 -15.99
C LYS A 7 7.75 11.59 -17.41
N GLN A 8 6.90 11.36 -18.41
CA GLN A 8 7.21 11.71 -19.79
C GLN A 8 7.45 13.21 -20.01
N LEU A 9 6.86 14.07 -19.17
CA LEU A 9 7.09 15.51 -19.22
C LEU A 9 8.40 15.93 -18.54
N ASN A 10 8.78 15.25 -17.46
CA ASN A 10 9.88 15.66 -16.60
C ASN A 10 11.17 14.82 -16.77
N ALA A 11 11.17 13.82 -17.65
CA ALA A 11 12.34 13.02 -17.99
C ALA A 11 13.08 13.53 -19.25
N ASP A 12 14.36 13.17 -19.34
CA ASP A 12 15.18 13.29 -20.55
C ASP A 12 14.84 12.18 -21.57
N ASN A 13 15.50 12.20 -22.73
CA ASN A 13 15.29 11.20 -23.78
C ASN A 13 15.73 9.78 -23.39
N GLN A 14 16.40 9.61 -22.25
CA GLN A 14 16.82 8.33 -21.68
C GLN A 14 15.89 7.89 -20.53
N GLY A 15 14.82 8.64 -20.25
CA GLY A 15 13.87 8.34 -19.18
C GLY A 15 14.34 8.78 -17.79
N ARG A 16 15.44 9.53 -17.67
CA ARG A 16 15.95 10.03 -16.39
C ARG A 16 15.33 11.38 -16.06
N TYR A 17 14.84 11.53 -14.84
CA TYR A 17 14.32 12.82 -14.37
C TYR A 17 15.39 13.91 -14.43
N ARG A 18 14.98 15.13 -14.80
CA ARG A 18 15.85 16.33 -14.76
C ARG A 18 16.18 16.69 -13.31
N ASP A 19 17.29 17.40 -13.10
CA ASP A 19 17.82 17.71 -11.76
C ASP A 19 16.79 18.38 -10.84
N GLU A 20 16.06 19.38 -11.34
CA GLU A 20 15.00 20.04 -10.57
C GLU A 20 13.90 19.05 -10.12
N ARG A 21 13.57 18.08 -10.97
CA ARG A 21 12.58 17.05 -10.65
C ARG A 21 13.11 16.01 -9.67
N GLN A 22 14.38 15.63 -9.79
CA GLN A 22 15.04 14.77 -8.81
C GLN A 22 15.09 15.43 -7.42
N MET A 23 15.36 16.73 -7.36
CA MET A 23 15.31 17.50 -6.11
C MET A 23 13.90 17.52 -5.52
N LEU A 24 12.87 17.71 -6.35
CA LEU A 24 11.47 17.60 -5.91
C LEU A 24 11.18 16.22 -5.32
N HIS A 25 11.57 15.15 -6.01
CA HIS A 25 11.36 13.76 -5.54
C HIS A 25 12.02 13.52 -4.20
N ARG A 26 13.28 13.95 -4.04
CA ARG A 26 14.01 13.86 -2.77
C ARG A 26 13.29 14.64 -1.66
N ASN A 27 12.84 15.86 -1.93
CA ASN A 27 12.11 16.67 -0.94
C ASN A 27 10.78 16.00 -0.51
N ILE A 28 10.06 15.40 -1.46
CA ILE A 28 8.82 14.66 -1.16
C ILE A 28 9.15 13.42 -0.31
N ALA A 29 10.14 12.63 -0.70
CA ALA A 29 10.58 11.45 0.03
C ALA A 29 10.98 11.82 1.46
N GLU A 30 11.89 12.80 1.64
CA GLU A 30 12.32 13.25 2.96
C GLU A 30 11.15 13.80 3.80
N ARG A 31 10.19 14.50 3.18
CA ARG A 31 8.97 14.96 3.88
C ARG A 31 8.14 13.81 4.43
N ILE A 32 8.04 12.68 3.71
CA ILE A 32 7.29 11.49 4.14
C ILE A 32 7.97 10.82 5.34
N LEU A 33 9.30 10.82 5.38
CA LEU A 33 10.08 10.16 6.43
C LEU A 33 10.22 10.99 7.71
N ARG A 34 9.89 12.29 7.67
CA ARG A 34 10.02 13.19 8.83
C ARG A 34 9.25 12.67 10.04
N GLY A 35 9.91 12.73 11.20
CA GLY A 35 9.32 12.33 12.48
C GLY A 35 9.37 10.83 12.75
N THR A 36 10.02 10.04 11.90
CA THR A 36 10.35 8.64 12.17
C THR A 36 11.82 8.53 12.57
N GLU A 37 12.09 7.83 13.65
CA GLU A 37 13.44 7.64 14.21
C GLU A 37 14.08 6.34 13.72
N SER A 38 15.41 6.30 13.73
CA SER A 38 16.20 5.09 13.45
C SER A 38 16.02 4.04 14.56
N GLN A 39 16.06 2.76 14.20
CA GLN A 39 15.77 1.64 15.08
C GLN A 39 16.86 0.56 14.99
N ASP A 40 17.16 -0.07 16.13
CA ASP A 40 18.06 -1.22 16.18
C ASP A 40 17.44 -2.42 15.44
N SER A 41 16.14 -2.65 15.67
CA SER A 41 15.34 -3.72 15.08
C SER A 41 14.20 -3.12 14.22
N PRO A 42 14.50 -2.64 13.01
CA PRO A 42 13.50 -1.99 12.18
C PRO A 42 12.61 -3.01 11.47
N GLU A 43 11.40 -2.58 11.14
CA GLU A 43 10.34 -3.42 10.59
C GLU A 43 9.73 -2.77 9.36
N VAL A 44 9.43 -3.56 8.34
CA VAL A 44 8.62 -3.13 7.19
C VAL A 44 7.30 -3.88 7.20
N ILE A 45 6.22 -3.11 7.30
CA ILE A 45 4.85 -3.56 7.14
C ILE A 45 4.43 -3.36 5.69
N PHE A 46 4.24 -4.46 4.98
CA PHE A 46 3.67 -4.48 3.64
C PHE A 46 2.16 -4.59 3.76
N MET A 47 1.46 -3.50 3.50
CA MET A 47 0.00 -3.53 3.51
C MET A 47 -0.50 -4.15 2.21
N GLY A 48 -1.56 -4.95 2.30
CA GLY A 48 -2.27 -5.53 1.18
C GLY A 48 -3.78 -5.36 1.36
N GLY A 49 -4.53 -5.33 0.26
CA GLY A 49 -5.98 -5.23 0.34
C GLY A 49 -6.61 -4.74 -0.94
N GLY A 50 -7.72 -5.36 -1.31
CA GLY A 50 -8.52 -4.99 -2.47
C GLY A 50 -8.96 -3.53 -2.44
N THR A 51 -9.45 -3.02 -3.58
CA THR A 51 -10.00 -1.67 -3.63
C THR A 51 -11.18 -1.56 -2.66
N ALA A 52 -11.28 -0.44 -1.94
CA ALA A 52 -12.37 -0.12 -1.00
C ALA A 52 -12.56 -1.08 0.21
N VAL A 53 -11.58 -1.93 0.52
CA VAL A 53 -11.61 -2.78 1.75
C VAL A 53 -11.33 -2.00 3.04
N GLY A 54 -10.86 -0.75 2.93
CA GLY A 54 -10.60 0.12 4.07
C GLY A 54 -9.23 -0.07 4.74
N LYS A 55 -8.17 -0.32 3.94
CA LYS A 55 -6.77 -0.40 4.39
C LYS A 55 -6.38 0.73 5.33
N SER A 56 -6.78 1.96 5.02
CA SER A 56 -6.45 3.15 5.82
C SER A 56 -6.93 3.06 7.27
N THR A 57 -8.01 2.32 7.56
CA THR A 57 -8.47 2.09 8.94
C THR A 57 -7.47 1.24 9.72
N VAL A 58 -7.02 0.13 9.13
CA VAL A 58 -6.01 -0.76 9.74
C VAL A 58 -4.64 -0.08 9.79
N ARG A 59 -4.25 0.66 8.74
CA ARG A 59 -3.02 1.47 8.70
C ARG A 59 -2.90 2.41 9.90
N LYS A 60 -4.00 3.08 10.28
CA LYS A 60 -4.05 3.96 11.46
C LYS A 60 -3.80 3.22 12.78
N LEU A 61 -4.21 1.95 12.90
CA LEU A 61 -3.93 1.14 14.08
C LEU A 61 -2.43 0.91 14.22
N TYR A 62 -1.75 0.54 13.12
CA TYR A 62 -0.30 0.38 13.10
C TYR A 62 0.42 1.70 13.36
N ILE A 63 0.07 2.81 12.69
CA ILE A 63 0.71 4.11 12.98
C ILE A 63 0.63 4.44 14.48
N LYS A 64 -0.51 4.17 15.12
CA LYS A 64 -0.68 4.39 16.56
C LYS A 64 0.15 3.44 17.41
N SER A 65 0.32 2.18 17.02
CA SER A 65 1.10 1.20 17.80
C SER A 65 2.60 1.53 17.86
N TYR A 66 3.14 2.18 16.82
CA TYR A 66 4.56 2.61 16.78
C TYR A 66 4.80 4.01 17.35
N ALA A 67 3.77 4.74 17.79
CA ALA A 67 3.91 6.13 18.24
C ALA A 67 4.89 6.29 19.43
N ASN A 68 4.97 5.29 20.30
CA ASN A 68 5.91 5.28 21.44
C ASN A 68 7.22 4.54 21.14
N ASN A 69 7.43 4.13 19.88
CA ASN A 69 8.60 3.38 19.42
C ASN A 69 9.27 4.09 18.23
N GLY A 70 9.53 5.40 18.37
CA GLY A 70 10.16 6.22 17.33
C GLY A 70 9.30 6.51 16.09
N GLY A 71 8.03 6.11 16.08
CA GLY A 71 7.12 6.32 14.95
C GLY A 71 7.33 5.32 13.80
N ILE A 72 6.56 5.50 12.74
CA ILE A 72 6.63 4.67 11.53
C ILE A 72 6.35 5.53 10.29
N ALA A 73 7.23 5.44 9.29
CA ALA A 73 7.10 6.19 8.06
C ALA A 73 6.05 5.52 7.16
N VAL A 74 5.11 6.29 6.60
CA VAL A 74 4.04 5.75 5.74
C VAL A 74 4.33 6.12 4.30
N ILE A 75 4.70 5.13 3.49
CA ILE A 75 4.95 5.26 2.07
C ILE A 75 3.72 4.75 1.32
N ASP A 76 2.88 5.67 0.85
CA ASP A 76 1.65 5.38 0.10
C ASP A 76 1.67 6.15 -1.22
N CYS A 77 1.56 5.43 -2.34
CA CYS A 77 1.53 6.03 -3.66
C CYS A 77 0.33 6.97 -3.84
N ASP A 78 -0.81 6.76 -3.17
CA ASP A 78 -1.94 7.68 -3.27
C ASP A 78 -1.68 8.99 -2.52
N ASP A 79 -1.09 8.93 -1.32
CA ASP A 79 -0.66 10.12 -0.58
C ASP A 79 0.46 10.89 -1.34
N ILE A 80 1.39 10.18 -1.99
CA ILE A 80 2.46 10.78 -2.80
C ILE A 80 1.91 11.53 -4.01
N LYS A 81 0.85 11.03 -4.68
CA LYS A 81 0.25 11.73 -5.83
C LYS A 81 -0.22 13.13 -5.46
N GLU A 82 -0.76 13.31 -4.26
CA GLU A 82 -1.19 14.61 -3.75
C GLU A 82 -0.03 15.59 -3.51
N LEU A 83 1.21 15.09 -3.44
CA LEU A 83 2.42 15.90 -3.31
C LEU A 83 3.07 16.25 -4.66
N ILE A 84 2.60 15.65 -5.76
CA ILE A 84 3.06 15.97 -7.12
C ILE A 84 2.36 17.26 -7.58
N PRO A 85 3.11 18.34 -7.91
CA PRO A 85 2.54 19.66 -8.19
C PRO A 85 1.47 19.67 -9.28
N GLU A 86 1.66 18.88 -10.33
CA GLU A 86 0.74 18.80 -11.47
C GLU A 86 -0.60 18.14 -11.13
N PHE A 87 -0.66 17.32 -10.06
CA PHE A 87 -1.81 16.47 -9.81
C PHE A 87 -3.10 17.25 -9.55
N ALA A 88 -3.02 18.38 -8.84
CA ALA A 88 -4.17 19.24 -8.57
C ALA A 88 -4.79 19.80 -9.85
N GLU A 89 -3.97 20.23 -10.81
CA GLU A 89 -4.44 20.74 -12.11
C GLU A 89 -4.95 19.60 -12.99
N LEU A 90 -4.30 18.44 -12.98
CA LEU A 90 -4.77 17.25 -13.70
C LEU A 90 -6.15 16.80 -13.22
N LYS A 91 -6.44 16.88 -11.91
CA LYS A 91 -7.76 16.58 -11.35
C LYS A 91 -8.85 17.51 -11.88
N LYS A 92 -8.55 18.81 -12.07
CA LYS A 92 -9.49 19.79 -12.65
C LYS A 92 -9.79 19.50 -14.12
N VAL A 93 -8.81 18.98 -14.86
CA VAL A 93 -9.00 18.60 -16.26
C VAL A 93 -9.85 17.33 -16.38
N ASN A 94 -9.46 16.26 -15.67
CA ASN A 94 -10.22 15.02 -15.65
C ASN A 94 -9.80 14.15 -14.44
N VAL A 95 -10.65 14.16 -13.40
CA VAL A 95 -10.45 13.42 -12.14
C VAL A 95 -10.23 11.92 -12.32
N ASN A 96 -10.84 11.31 -13.34
CA ASN A 96 -10.75 9.87 -13.57
C ASN A 96 -9.40 9.46 -14.18
N THR A 97 -8.77 10.34 -14.95
CA THR A 97 -7.48 10.07 -15.61
C THR A 97 -6.29 10.69 -14.89
N ALA A 98 -6.50 11.68 -14.02
CA ALA A 98 -5.42 12.39 -13.35
C ALA A 98 -4.45 11.44 -12.64
N ALA A 99 -4.98 10.43 -11.93
CA ALA A 99 -4.17 9.52 -11.13
C ALA A 99 -3.26 8.61 -11.97
N SER A 100 -3.68 8.24 -13.19
CA SER A 100 -2.85 7.41 -14.07
C SER A 100 -1.68 8.22 -14.65
N LEU A 101 -1.87 9.52 -14.88
CA LEU A 101 -0.84 10.41 -15.41
C LEU A 101 0.32 10.65 -14.45
N VAL A 102 0.08 10.54 -13.14
CA VAL A 102 1.11 10.66 -12.09
C VAL A 102 1.53 9.32 -11.48
N HIS A 103 0.93 8.21 -11.92
CA HIS A 103 1.09 6.91 -11.25
C HIS A 103 2.54 6.44 -11.24
N GLU A 104 3.20 6.46 -12.40
CA GLU A 104 4.57 5.99 -12.54
C GLU A 104 5.54 6.81 -11.68
N GLU A 105 5.42 8.15 -11.72
CA GLU A 105 6.24 9.03 -10.91
C GLU A 105 5.99 8.87 -9.40
N SER A 106 4.74 8.65 -8.98
CA SER A 106 4.45 8.35 -7.57
C SER A 106 5.12 7.05 -7.10
N GLY A 107 5.24 6.05 -7.98
CA GLY A 107 5.98 4.82 -7.72
C GLY A 107 7.49 5.05 -7.61
N ASP A 108 8.07 5.85 -8.52
CA ASP A 108 9.49 6.20 -8.47
C ASP A 108 9.85 6.94 -7.17
N ILE A 109 9.00 7.87 -6.73
CA ILE A 109 9.16 8.58 -5.45
C ILE A 109 8.99 7.62 -4.25
N ALA A 110 8.01 6.71 -4.30
CA ALA A 110 7.80 5.72 -3.24
C ALA A 110 9.02 4.81 -3.07
N MET A 111 9.64 4.37 -4.16
CA MET A 111 10.86 3.57 -4.13
C MET A 111 12.06 4.34 -3.61
N LEU A 112 12.19 5.63 -3.98
CA LEU A 112 13.21 6.51 -3.40
C LEU A 112 13.02 6.66 -1.88
N ALA A 113 11.80 6.92 -1.42
CA ALA A 113 11.49 7.03 0.00
C ALA A 113 11.78 5.73 0.75
N LEU A 114 11.44 4.58 0.16
CA LEU A 114 11.73 3.27 0.72
C LEU A 114 13.25 3.05 0.86
N GLN A 115 14.02 3.35 -0.19
CA GLN A 115 15.48 3.21 -0.15
C GLN A 115 16.12 4.10 0.91
N LEU A 116 15.70 5.36 1.03
CA LEU A 116 16.19 6.27 2.05
C LEU A 116 15.86 5.76 3.46
N ALA A 117 14.60 5.37 3.71
CA ALA A 117 14.16 4.86 5.00
C ALA A 117 14.89 3.58 5.41
N LEU A 118 15.11 2.66 4.46
CA LEU A 118 15.86 1.42 4.67
C LEU A 118 17.32 1.69 5.07
N ASN A 119 17.94 2.71 4.48
CA ASN A 119 19.32 3.08 4.82
C ASN A 119 19.43 3.74 6.20
N GLU A 120 18.39 4.48 6.60
CA GLU A 120 18.30 5.14 7.92
C GLU A 120 17.77 4.20 9.03
N ARG A 121 17.50 2.92 8.73
CA ARG A 121 16.95 1.93 9.67
C ARG A 121 15.64 2.37 10.35
N MET A 122 14.75 3.02 9.63
CA MET A 122 13.43 3.44 10.14
C MET A 122 12.39 2.32 10.06
N HIS A 123 11.37 2.32 10.93
CA HIS A 123 10.16 1.52 10.69
C HIS A 123 9.39 2.08 9.49
N ILE A 124 8.77 1.18 8.70
CA ILE A 124 8.11 1.55 7.45
C ILE A 124 6.76 0.83 7.34
N VAL A 125 5.70 1.57 7.02
CA VAL A 125 4.52 1.03 6.34
C VAL A 125 4.68 1.30 4.86
N PHE A 126 4.80 0.24 4.06
CA PHE A 126 4.76 0.31 2.61
C PHE A 126 3.34 -0.04 2.15
N ASP A 127 2.50 0.99 1.96
CA ASP A 127 1.11 0.83 1.53
C ASP A 127 1.02 0.84 0.00
N ALA A 128 1.26 -0.34 -0.55
CA ALA A 128 1.00 -0.63 -1.95
C ALA A 128 0.02 -1.79 -2.06
N THR A 129 -0.39 -2.13 -3.26
CA THR A 129 -1.56 -3.01 -3.42
C THR A 129 -1.26 -4.51 -3.36
N MET A 130 -0.01 -4.94 -3.15
CA MET A 130 0.40 -6.36 -3.13
C MET A 130 -0.22 -7.17 -4.28
N LYS A 131 -0.20 -6.62 -5.50
CA LYS A 131 -0.83 -7.24 -6.69
C LYS A 131 0.13 -8.01 -7.59
N ASP A 132 1.42 -7.70 -7.53
CA ASP A 132 2.45 -8.27 -8.38
C ASP A 132 3.35 -9.16 -7.53
N ALA A 133 3.04 -10.46 -7.49
CA ALA A 133 3.69 -11.35 -6.54
C ALA A 133 5.20 -11.47 -6.78
N ASP A 134 5.64 -11.50 -8.04
CA ASP A 134 7.05 -11.67 -8.39
C ASP A 134 7.86 -10.43 -7.97
N TRP A 135 7.33 -9.24 -8.21
CA TRP A 135 7.96 -8.00 -7.75
C TRP A 135 8.04 -7.92 -6.22
N TYR A 136 6.99 -8.34 -5.51
CA TYR A 136 7.00 -8.35 -4.04
C TYR A 136 7.96 -9.41 -3.48
N GLU A 137 8.08 -10.58 -4.10
CA GLU A 137 9.04 -11.61 -3.70
C GLU A 137 10.48 -11.06 -3.70
N GLU A 138 10.88 -10.39 -4.78
CA GLU A 138 12.18 -9.71 -4.87
C GLU A 138 12.31 -8.59 -3.82
N LEU A 139 11.27 -7.78 -3.64
CA LEU A 139 11.30 -6.68 -2.69
C LEU A 139 11.44 -7.16 -1.24
N ILE A 140 10.72 -8.21 -0.86
CA ILE A 140 10.80 -8.82 0.48
C ILE A 140 12.22 -9.33 0.72
N GLY A 141 12.81 -10.04 -0.25
CA GLY A 141 14.19 -10.52 -0.17
C GLY A 141 15.18 -9.37 0.07
N ASN A 142 15.10 -8.32 -0.75
CA ASN A 142 15.96 -7.13 -0.63
C ASN A 142 15.81 -6.42 0.72
N VAL A 143 14.59 -6.36 1.27
CA VAL A 143 14.35 -5.77 2.60
C VAL A 143 14.95 -6.64 3.70
N LYS A 144 14.78 -7.97 3.64
CA LYS A 144 15.37 -8.90 4.59
C LYS A 144 16.90 -8.86 4.58
N GLU A 145 17.53 -8.76 3.41
CA GLU A 145 18.99 -8.63 3.28
C GLU A 145 19.53 -7.37 3.98
N LYS A 146 18.71 -6.32 4.11
CA LYS A 146 19.06 -5.12 4.89
C LYS A 146 18.84 -5.27 6.41
N GLY A 147 18.48 -6.45 6.88
CA GLY A 147 18.31 -6.77 8.29
C GLY A 147 17.03 -6.21 8.90
N TYR A 148 15.96 -6.15 8.09
CA TYR A 148 14.62 -5.77 8.52
C TYR A 148 13.74 -7.00 8.76
N ALA A 149 12.90 -6.95 9.79
CA ALA A 149 11.78 -7.87 9.88
C ALA A 149 10.66 -7.42 8.92
N THR A 150 10.02 -8.39 8.28
CA THR A 150 8.99 -8.17 7.27
C THR A 150 7.65 -8.71 7.74
N ILE A 151 6.62 -7.86 7.65
CA ILE A 151 5.28 -8.16 8.16
C ILE A 151 4.29 -7.91 7.03
N ALA A 152 3.49 -8.92 6.66
CA ALA A 152 2.35 -8.70 5.76
C ALA A 152 1.10 -8.34 6.57
N VAL A 153 0.44 -7.25 6.20
CA VAL A 153 -0.85 -6.85 6.79
C VAL A 153 -1.88 -6.75 5.68
N VAL A 154 -2.71 -7.78 5.55
CA VAL A 154 -3.73 -7.86 4.49
C VAL A 154 -5.09 -7.53 5.07
N VAL A 155 -5.81 -6.62 4.42
CA VAL A 155 -7.17 -6.22 4.83
C VAL A 155 -8.18 -6.77 3.85
N HIS A 156 -9.13 -7.54 4.39
CA HIS A 156 -10.21 -8.17 3.66
C HIS A 156 -11.57 -7.54 4.00
N ALA A 157 -12.41 -7.44 2.98
CA ALA A 157 -13.84 -7.23 3.13
C ALA A 157 -14.53 -7.90 1.93
N PRO A 158 -15.71 -8.52 2.12
CA PRO A 158 -16.48 -9.10 1.02
C PRO A 158 -16.66 -8.11 -0.14
N LEU A 159 -16.61 -8.62 -1.37
CA LEU A 159 -16.66 -7.80 -2.58
C LEU A 159 -17.88 -6.85 -2.63
N HIS A 160 -19.07 -7.32 -2.20
CA HIS A 160 -20.28 -6.49 -2.19
C HIS A 160 -20.13 -5.26 -1.27
N ILE A 161 -19.51 -5.43 -0.09
CA ILE A 161 -19.21 -4.32 0.84
C ILE A 161 -18.22 -3.34 0.21
N ALA A 162 -17.19 -3.85 -0.49
CA ALA A 162 -16.23 -3.00 -1.19
C ALA A 162 -16.89 -2.19 -2.32
N LEU A 163 -17.82 -2.80 -3.07
CA LEU A 163 -18.58 -2.12 -4.12
C LEU A 163 -19.51 -1.03 -3.56
N GLU A 164 -20.21 -1.32 -2.47
CA GLU A 164 -21.03 -0.32 -1.75
C GLU A 164 -20.18 0.85 -1.25
N ARG A 165 -19.02 0.57 -0.65
CA ARG A 165 -18.08 1.61 -0.18
C ARG A 165 -17.53 2.45 -1.32
N GLU A 166 -17.23 1.82 -2.46
CA GLU A 166 -16.76 2.55 -3.63
C GLU A 166 -17.84 3.46 -4.19
N ALA A 167 -19.10 3.02 -4.26
CA ALA A 167 -20.22 3.84 -4.69
C ALA A 167 -20.36 5.10 -3.80
N LEU A 168 -20.33 4.92 -2.47
CA LEU A 168 -20.37 6.03 -1.51
C LEU A 168 -19.14 6.96 -1.62
N ARG A 169 -17.98 6.44 -2.01
CA ARG A 169 -16.77 7.25 -2.25
C ARG A 169 -16.88 8.03 -3.56
N ALA A 170 -17.40 7.41 -4.61
CA ALA A 170 -17.61 8.04 -5.90
C ALA A 170 -18.60 9.21 -5.80
N GLU A 171 -19.66 9.07 -5.01
CA GLU A 171 -20.60 10.17 -4.73
C GLU A 171 -19.93 11.39 -4.09
N LYS A 172 -18.89 11.18 -3.27
CA LYS A 172 -18.19 12.26 -2.56
C LYS A 172 -17.03 12.87 -3.34
N THR A 173 -16.40 12.09 -4.21
CA THR A 173 -15.12 12.45 -4.85
C THR A 173 -15.22 12.60 -6.36
N GLU A 174 -16.36 12.26 -6.96
CA GLU A 174 -16.62 12.17 -8.40
C GLU A 174 -15.75 11.13 -9.14
N ARG A 175 -14.78 10.53 -8.45
CA ARG A 175 -13.91 9.48 -8.98
C ARG A 175 -14.64 8.14 -8.96
N VAL A 176 -14.75 7.53 -10.12
CA VAL A 176 -15.31 6.17 -10.25
C VAL A 176 -14.20 5.18 -10.55
N VAL A 177 -14.05 4.16 -9.70
CA VAL A 177 -13.25 2.98 -10.05
C VAL A 177 -14.17 1.94 -10.73
N PRO A 178 -13.84 1.48 -11.95
CA PRO A 178 -14.64 0.46 -12.64
C PRO A 178 -14.83 -0.81 -11.79
N ARG A 179 -16.00 -1.44 -11.88
CA ARG A 179 -16.33 -2.66 -11.12
C ARG A 179 -15.31 -3.75 -11.37
N GLU A 180 -14.92 -3.94 -12.63
CA GLU A 180 -13.97 -4.95 -13.07
C GLU A 180 -12.60 -4.73 -12.42
N GLU A 181 -12.19 -3.47 -12.24
CA GLU A 181 -10.95 -3.13 -11.54
C GLU A 181 -11.01 -3.44 -10.05
N ILE A 182 -12.18 -3.30 -9.41
CA ILE A 182 -12.38 -3.66 -8.01
C ILE A 182 -12.30 -5.18 -7.85
N VAL A 183 -13.04 -5.94 -8.68
CA VAL A 183 -13.01 -7.41 -8.69
C VAL A 183 -11.59 -7.92 -8.92
N ARG A 184 -10.92 -7.42 -9.96
CA ARG A 184 -9.53 -7.76 -10.28
C ARG A 184 -8.59 -7.47 -9.13
N SER A 185 -8.73 -6.30 -8.50
CA SER A 185 -7.91 -5.89 -7.35
C SER A 185 -8.04 -6.86 -6.17
N HIS A 186 -9.26 -7.29 -5.83
CA HIS A 186 -9.50 -8.27 -4.77
C HIS A 186 -8.88 -9.63 -5.08
N ARG A 187 -9.06 -10.13 -6.30
CA ARG A 187 -8.48 -11.40 -6.75
C ARG A 187 -6.94 -11.39 -6.69
N MET A 188 -6.31 -10.37 -7.26
CA MET A 188 -4.84 -10.26 -7.35
C MET A 188 -4.18 -10.15 -5.97
N VAL A 189 -4.75 -9.37 -5.05
CA VAL A 189 -4.24 -9.26 -3.66
C VAL A 189 -4.25 -10.61 -2.98
N ARG A 190 -5.35 -11.34 -3.08
CA ARG A 190 -5.49 -12.66 -2.47
C ARG A 190 -4.47 -13.63 -3.04
N GLU A 191 -4.39 -13.74 -4.36
CA GLU A 191 -3.45 -14.64 -5.04
C GLU A 191 -2.00 -14.33 -4.66
N SER A 192 -1.65 -13.04 -4.62
CA SER A 192 -0.31 -12.60 -4.21
C SER A 192 -0.04 -12.92 -2.75
N PHE A 193 -0.97 -12.64 -1.84
CA PHE A 193 -0.80 -12.96 -0.43
C PHE A 193 -0.64 -14.47 -0.20
N ILE A 194 -1.46 -15.31 -0.83
CA ILE A 194 -1.34 -16.77 -0.71
C ILE A 194 0.04 -17.25 -1.18
N LYS A 195 0.56 -16.69 -2.28
CA LYS A 195 1.88 -17.04 -2.81
C LYS A 195 3.02 -16.58 -1.90
N LEU A 196 2.88 -15.43 -1.25
CA LEU A 196 3.97 -14.74 -0.57
C LEU A 196 3.97 -14.89 0.95
N LYS A 197 2.86 -15.29 1.58
CA LYS A 197 2.70 -15.21 3.04
C LYS A 197 3.80 -15.92 3.83
N ASP A 198 4.32 -17.03 3.31
CA ASP A 198 5.37 -17.83 3.94
C ASP A 198 6.77 -17.21 3.79
N LEU A 199 6.93 -16.17 2.96
CA LEU A 199 8.16 -15.40 2.85
C LEU A 199 8.29 -14.34 3.95
N PHE A 200 7.18 -13.90 4.54
CA PHE A 200 7.19 -12.90 5.60
C PHE A 200 7.57 -13.51 6.96
N ASP A 201 8.15 -12.71 7.85
CA ASP A 201 8.46 -13.16 9.21
C ASP A 201 7.19 -13.22 10.08
N ALA A 202 6.20 -12.36 9.77
CA ALA A 202 4.88 -12.38 10.36
C ALA A 202 3.82 -11.98 9.33
N TYR A 203 2.57 -12.38 9.56
CA TYR A 203 1.44 -11.83 8.83
C TYR A 203 0.18 -11.74 9.65
N VAL A 204 -0.67 -10.78 9.29
CA VAL A 204 -2.01 -10.60 9.85
C VAL A 204 -3.00 -10.36 8.72
N LEU A 205 -4.01 -11.22 8.64
CA LEU A 205 -5.18 -11.04 7.79
C LEU A 205 -6.31 -10.42 8.63
N TRP A 206 -6.75 -9.22 8.28
CA TRP A 206 -7.79 -8.46 8.96
C TRP A 206 -9.13 -8.55 8.24
N ASP A 207 -10.22 -8.74 8.99
CA ASP A 207 -11.57 -8.45 8.54
C ASP A 207 -11.90 -6.98 8.81
N ASN A 208 -12.34 -6.27 7.78
CA ASN A 208 -12.90 -4.94 7.88
C ASN A 208 -14.30 -4.88 7.24
N SER A 209 -15.09 -5.94 7.41
CA SER A 209 -16.43 -6.07 6.84
C SER A 209 -17.53 -5.48 7.73
N LYS A 210 -17.23 -5.14 8.98
CA LYS A 210 -18.25 -4.67 9.93
C LYS A 210 -18.96 -3.39 9.44
N PRO A 211 -20.29 -3.29 9.64
CA PRO A 211 -21.04 -2.06 9.35
C PRO A 211 -20.48 -0.85 10.09
N ASN A 212 -20.71 0.35 9.54
CA ASN A 212 -20.36 1.65 10.16
C ASN A 212 -18.90 1.82 10.57
N PHE A 213 -17.95 1.18 9.87
CA PHE A 213 -16.52 1.21 10.22
C PHE A 213 -16.25 0.72 11.66
N GLY A 214 -16.97 -0.34 12.08
CA GLY A 214 -16.66 -1.04 13.32
C GLY A 214 -15.19 -1.48 13.38
N ILE A 215 -14.69 -1.72 14.59
CA ILE A 215 -13.27 -2.06 14.81
C ILE A 215 -12.92 -3.32 14.00
N PRO A 216 -11.92 -3.25 13.09
CA PRO A 216 -11.42 -4.42 12.37
C PRO A 216 -11.04 -5.54 13.33
N THR A 217 -11.20 -6.78 12.89
CA THR A 217 -10.84 -7.97 13.67
C THR A 217 -9.90 -8.87 12.91
N GLU A 218 -9.02 -9.56 13.61
CA GLU A 218 -8.09 -10.51 13.00
C GLU A 218 -8.88 -11.74 12.51
N ILE A 219 -8.57 -12.21 11.31
CA ILE A 219 -9.06 -13.46 10.70
C ILE A 219 -8.04 -14.56 10.95
N GLU A 220 -6.78 -14.29 10.60
CA GLU A 220 -5.66 -15.22 10.70
C GLU A 220 -4.39 -14.44 11.07
N VAL A 221 -3.60 -14.99 11.98
CA VAL A 221 -2.31 -14.42 12.40
C VAL A 221 -1.23 -15.47 12.37
N PHE A 222 -0.02 -15.04 12.00
CA PHE A 222 1.20 -15.83 12.14
C PHE A 222 2.32 -14.91 12.62
N PHE A 223 3.02 -15.36 13.66
CA PHE A 223 4.13 -14.62 14.26
C PHE A 223 5.36 -15.52 14.45
N PRO A 224 6.58 -14.95 14.52
CA PRO A 224 7.78 -15.71 14.76
C PRO A 224 7.68 -16.62 15.99
N GLY A 225 8.07 -17.89 15.83
CA GLY A 225 8.00 -18.91 16.89
C GLY A 225 6.71 -19.72 16.91
N MET A 226 5.71 -19.38 16.10
CA MET A 226 4.54 -20.23 15.89
C MET A 226 4.87 -21.38 14.93
N ALA A 227 4.30 -22.56 15.20
CA ALA A 227 4.42 -23.71 14.30
C ALA A 227 3.48 -23.60 13.08
N GLU A 228 2.31 -23.00 13.29
CA GLU A 228 1.27 -22.77 12.28
C GLU A 228 0.53 -21.46 12.60
N SER A 229 -0.22 -20.94 11.63
CA SER A 229 -1.04 -19.75 11.86
C SER A 229 -2.22 -20.05 12.77
N THR A 230 -2.67 -19.05 13.52
CA THR A 230 -3.90 -19.11 14.31
C THR A 230 -5.03 -18.47 13.53
N VAL A 231 -6.14 -19.21 13.35
CA VAL A 231 -7.37 -18.68 12.73
C VAL A 231 -8.35 -18.27 13.82
N HIS A 232 -8.72 -16.98 13.84
CA HIS A 232 -9.66 -16.39 14.79
C HIS A 232 -11.11 -16.37 14.27
N ASP A 233 -11.31 -16.33 12.95
CA ASP A 233 -12.63 -16.38 12.31
C ASP A 233 -12.62 -17.31 11.09
N TRP A 234 -13.10 -18.55 11.29
CA TRP A 234 -13.15 -19.57 10.24
C TRP A 234 -14.09 -19.24 9.08
N VAL A 235 -15.14 -18.44 9.32
CA VAL A 235 -16.07 -18.04 8.26
C VAL A 235 -15.40 -17.03 7.34
N LYS A 236 -14.72 -16.03 7.91
CA LYS A 236 -13.97 -15.02 7.14
C LYS A 236 -12.72 -15.59 6.49
N PHE A 237 -12.05 -16.53 7.17
CA PHE A 237 -10.95 -17.30 6.60
C PHE A 237 -11.43 -18.04 5.35
N ALA A 238 -12.51 -18.81 5.45
CA ALA A 238 -13.06 -19.52 4.30
C ALA A 238 -13.50 -18.55 3.18
N ASP A 239 -14.13 -17.42 3.50
CA ASP A 239 -14.52 -16.39 2.52
C ASP A 239 -13.31 -15.85 1.73
N PHE A 240 -12.20 -15.54 2.42
CA PHE A 240 -10.99 -15.04 1.78
C PHE A 240 -10.31 -16.11 0.90
N TYR A 241 -10.09 -17.32 1.44
CA TYR A 241 -9.33 -18.37 0.76
C TYR A 241 -10.14 -19.19 -0.27
N SER A 242 -11.47 -19.26 -0.13
CA SER A 242 -12.31 -20.14 -0.96
C SER A 242 -13.02 -19.43 -2.11
N TYR A 243 -12.85 -18.11 -2.26
CA TYR A 243 -13.52 -17.34 -3.29
C TYR A 243 -13.15 -17.90 -4.69
N LYS A 244 -14.13 -18.46 -5.40
CA LYS A 244 -14.01 -18.87 -6.80
C LYS A 244 -14.75 -17.83 -7.63
N GLU A 245 -14.14 -17.44 -8.74
CA GLU A 245 -14.63 -16.40 -9.67
C GLU A 245 -16.12 -16.52 -10.01
#